data_AF-A0A960BJ45-F1
#
_entry.id   AF-A0A960BJ45-F1
#
_cell.length_a   1.000
_cell.length_b   1.000
_cell.length_c   1.000
_cell.angle_alpha   90.00
_cell.angle_beta   90.00
_cell.angle_gamma   90.00
#
_symmetry.space_group_name_H-M   'P 1'
#
loop_
_entity.id
_entity.type
_entity.pdbx_description
1 polymer ?
#
loop_
_entity_poly.entity_id
_entity_poly.type
_entity_poly.pdbx_seq_one_letter_code
_entity_poly.pdbx_strand_id
1 'polypeptide(L)'
;QITVLVRQTAPELIAVRGVGIETAATLLVAVGDNPGRVQHERGLAALCGASPVDRSSGRQRHHSLNRGGNRDANRALWRIALVRMAHDPATRAYVERRTKEGKSKRQIIRCLKRYIARELHPILVQLA
;
A
#
# COMPACT_ATOMS: atom_id res chain seq x y z
N GLN A 1 -8.71 -5.05 -22.82
CA GLN A 1 -8.45 -6.44 -22.38
C GLN A 1 -8.12 -6.53 -20.89
N ILE A 2 -7.14 -5.77 -20.37
CA ILE A 2 -6.74 -5.82 -18.94
C ILE A 2 -7.88 -5.63 -17.93
N THR A 3 -8.83 -4.73 -18.21
CA THR A 3 -10.00 -4.48 -17.35
C THR A 3 -10.84 -5.73 -17.10
N VAL A 4 -11.05 -6.55 -18.14
CA VAL A 4 -11.87 -7.76 -18.04
C VAL A 4 -11.15 -8.79 -17.17
N LEU A 5 -9.88 -9.04 -17.46
CA LEU A 5 -9.06 -9.99 -16.71
C LEU A 5 -9.00 -9.65 -15.22
N VAL A 6 -8.68 -8.39 -14.88
CA VAL A 6 -8.57 -7.96 -13.49
C VAL A 6 -9.90 -8.11 -12.73
N ARG A 7 -11.04 -7.80 -13.38
CA ARG A 7 -12.36 -7.94 -12.76
C ARG A 7 -12.75 -9.40 -12.53
N GLN A 8 -12.33 -10.30 -13.41
CA GLN A 8 -12.57 -11.73 -13.27
C GLN A 8 -11.65 -12.36 -12.21
N THR A 9 -10.36 -12.01 -12.24
CA THR A 9 -9.37 -12.58 -11.34
C THR A 9 -9.50 -12.05 -9.92
N ALA A 10 -9.70 -10.73 -9.74
CA ALA A 10 -9.60 -10.09 -8.43
C ALA A 10 -10.76 -9.11 -8.15
N PRO A 11 -12.03 -9.56 -8.16
CA PRO A 11 -13.18 -8.69 -7.95
C PRO A 11 -13.16 -8.02 -6.57
N GLU A 12 -12.74 -8.74 -5.53
CA GLU A 12 -12.64 -8.20 -4.17
C GLU A 12 -11.59 -7.10 -4.06
N LEU A 13 -10.45 -7.25 -4.75
CA LEU A 13 -9.40 -6.24 -4.77
C LEU A 13 -9.89 -4.93 -5.40
N ILE A 14 -10.71 -5.02 -6.45
CA ILE A 14 -11.33 -3.86 -7.12
C ILE A 14 -12.43 -3.22 -6.28
N ALA A 15 -13.10 -3.98 -5.41
CA ALA A 15 -14.09 -3.45 -4.48
C ALA A 15 -13.47 -2.56 -3.40
N VAL A 16 -12.16 -2.71 -3.13
CA VAL A 16 -11.45 -1.90 -2.13
C VAL A 16 -11.37 -0.44 -2.57
N ARG A 17 -11.77 0.47 -1.66
CA ARG A 17 -11.75 1.92 -1.91
C ARG A 17 -10.37 2.39 -2.39
N GLY A 18 -10.35 3.11 -3.51
CA GLY A 18 -9.15 3.70 -4.07
C GLY A 18 -8.31 2.77 -4.93
N VAL A 19 -8.66 1.48 -5.01
CA VAL A 19 -8.04 0.55 -5.95
C VAL A 19 -8.73 0.67 -7.31
N GLY A 20 -7.96 1.09 -8.31
CA GLY A 20 -8.36 1.05 -9.72
C GLY A 20 -7.79 -0.15 -10.45
N ILE A 21 -8.26 -0.39 -11.67
CA ILE A 21 -7.82 -1.51 -12.54
C ILE A 21 -6.29 -1.56 -12.69
N GLU A 22 -5.65 -0.43 -12.99
CA GLU A 22 -4.19 -0.39 -13.18
C GLU A 22 -3.41 -0.69 -11.88
N THR A 23 -3.87 -0.13 -10.76
CA THR A 23 -3.22 -0.36 -9.46
C THR A 23 -3.42 -1.80 -9.01
N ALA A 24 -4.59 -2.40 -9.27
CA ALA A 24 -4.85 -3.81 -8.99
C ALA A 24 -3.97 -4.70 -9.85
N ALA A 25 -3.93 -4.49 -11.17
CA ALA A 25 -3.07 -5.24 -12.08
C ALA A 25 -1.60 -5.18 -11.65
N THR A 26 -1.11 -3.99 -11.30
CA THR A 26 0.27 -3.80 -10.83
C THR A 26 0.56 -4.58 -9.55
N LEU A 27 -0.38 -4.60 -8.60
CA LEU A 27 -0.24 -5.35 -7.35
C LEU A 27 -0.31 -6.86 -7.57
N LEU A 28 -1.20 -7.34 -8.44
CA LEU A 28 -1.29 -8.75 -8.83
C LEU A 28 0.01 -9.21 -9.49
N VAL A 29 0.53 -8.47 -10.47
CA VAL A 29 1.81 -8.76 -11.12
C VAL A 29 2.97 -8.73 -10.11
N ALA A 30 2.95 -7.78 -9.18
CA ALA A 30 3.99 -7.68 -8.15
C ALA A 30 3.94 -8.87 -7.17
N VAL A 31 2.77 -9.41 -6.84
CA VAL A 31 2.63 -10.63 -6.03
C VAL A 31 2.98 -11.88 -6.85
N GLY A 32 2.63 -11.90 -8.14
CA GLY A 32 2.89 -12.99 -9.07
C GLY A 32 2.00 -14.21 -8.82
N ASP A 33 2.23 -15.26 -9.61
CA ASP A 33 1.38 -16.47 -9.65
C ASP A 33 1.60 -17.45 -8.47
N ASN A 34 2.45 -17.09 -7.51
CA ASN A 34 2.61 -17.81 -6.25
C ASN A 34 2.35 -16.86 -5.07
N PRO A 35 1.07 -16.59 -4.73
CA PRO A 35 0.72 -15.69 -3.65
C PRO A 35 1.19 -16.21 -2.28
N GLY A 36 1.33 -17.53 -2.14
CA GLY A 36 1.86 -18.20 -0.95
C GLY A 36 3.30 -17.78 -0.59
N ARG A 37 4.06 -17.18 -1.52
CA ARG A 37 5.37 -16.57 -1.21
C ARG A 37 5.28 -15.39 -0.24
N VAL A 38 4.12 -14.73 -0.18
CA VAL A 38 3.88 -13.57 0.69
C VAL A 38 3.03 -14.00 1.90
N GLN A 39 3.62 -14.83 2.76
CA GLN A 39 2.92 -15.46 3.90
C GLN A 39 2.38 -14.46 4.94
N HIS A 40 3.00 -13.27 5.03
CA HIS A 40 2.68 -12.29 6.05
C HIS A 40 2.48 -10.90 5.45
N GLU A 41 1.64 -10.11 6.10
CA GLU A 41 1.34 -8.72 5.76
C GLU A 41 2.58 -7.82 5.84
N ARG A 42 3.57 -8.21 6.64
CA ARG A 42 4.90 -7.56 6.69
C ARG A 42 5.70 -7.83 5.42
N GLY A 43 5.63 -9.07 4.92
CA GLY A 43 6.27 -9.48 3.67
C GLY A 43 5.71 -8.69 2.49
N LEU A 44 4.39 -8.51 2.42
CA LEU A 44 3.79 -7.69 1.37
C LEU A 44 4.25 -6.24 1.46
N ALA A 45 4.28 -5.66 2.66
CA ALA A 45 4.77 -4.29 2.83
C ALA A 45 6.26 -4.16 2.45
N ALA A 46 7.09 -5.16 2.73
CA ALA A 46 8.49 -5.17 2.28
C ALA A 46 8.58 -5.24 0.75
N LEU A 47 7.84 -6.16 0.13
CA LEU A 47 7.74 -6.32 -1.31
C LEU A 47 7.30 -5.03 -2.00
N CYS A 48 6.30 -4.32 -1.47
CA CYS A 48 5.82 -3.07 -2.02
C CYS A 48 6.65 -1.83 -1.58
N GLY A 49 7.77 -1.99 -0.85
CA GLY A 49 8.57 -0.88 -0.33
C GLY A 49 7.81 0.05 0.64
N ALA A 50 6.78 -0.48 1.29
CA ALA A 50 5.95 0.18 2.30
C ALA A 50 6.34 -0.21 3.74
N SER A 51 7.39 -1.00 3.94
CA SER A 51 8.04 -1.19 5.24
C SER A 51 8.97 -0.01 5.53
N PRO A 52 8.74 0.82 6.55
CA PRO A 52 9.69 1.88 6.89
C PRO A 52 11.02 1.30 7.36
N VAL A 53 12.14 1.88 6.92
CA VAL A 53 13.48 1.46 7.34
C VAL A 53 14.00 2.46 8.36
N ASP A 54 14.55 1.97 9.47
CA ASP A 54 15.22 2.84 10.42
C ASP A 54 16.48 3.44 9.78
N ARG A 55 16.54 4.76 9.76
CA ARG A 55 17.72 5.54 9.35
C ARG A 55 17.93 6.68 10.33
N SER A 56 17.91 6.31 11.60
CA SER A 56 18.21 7.18 12.72
C SER A 56 19.72 7.25 12.95
N SER A 57 20.23 8.42 13.32
CA SER A 57 21.62 8.60 13.73
C SER A 57 21.68 9.46 14.98
N GLY A 58 22.40 9.00 16.00
CA GLY A 58 22.52 9.71 17.28
C GLY A 58 21.16 10.00 17.92
N ARG A 59 20.88 11.27 18.22
CA ARG A 59 19.65 11.72 18.90
C ARG A 59 18.41 11.81 17.99
N GLN A 60 18.57 11.72 16.67
CA GLN A 60 17.44 11.88 15.74
C GLN A 60 16.84 10.53 15.36
N ARG A 61 15.55 10.33 15.68
CA ARG A 61 14.78 9.17 15.25
C ARG A 61 14.07 9.45 13.93
N HIS A 62 14.47 8.81 12.84
CA HIS A 62 13.86 8.98 11.53
C HIS A 62 13.70 7.64 10.78
N HIS A 63 12.47 7.38 10.33
CA HIS A 63 12.18 6.24 9.46
C HIS A 63 12.09 6.70 8.01
N SER A 64 12.95 6.13 7.17
CA SER A 64 13.06 6.42 5.75
C SER A 64 12.23 5.46 4.89
N LEU A 65 12.13 5.79 3.59
CA LEU A 65 11.53 4.94 2.57
C LEU A 65 12.39 3.70 2.33
N ASN A 66 11.77 2.52 2.27
CA ASN A 66 12.42 1.32 1.75
C ASN A 66 12.55 1.41 0.23
N ARG A 67 13.80 1.42 -0.27
CA ARG A 67 14.12 1.47 -1.70
C ARG A 67 14.30 0.09 -2.35
N GLY A 68 14.35 -0.99 -1.56
CA GLY A 68 14.56 -2.36 -2.03
C GLY A 68 13.29 -3.09 -2.47
N GLY A 69 12.10 -2.51 -2.26
CA GLY A 69 10.85 -3.08 -2.76
C GLY A 69 10.56 -2.73 -4.22
N ASN A 70 9.53 -3.36 -4.79
CA ASN A 70 9.01 -3.09 -6.12
C ASN A 70 8.46 -1.65 -6.20
N ARG A 71 9.06 -0.84 -7.07
CA ARG A 71 8.75 0.59 -7.24
C ARG A 71 7.35 0.83 -7.80
N ASP A 72 6.88 -0.03 -8.68
CA ASP A 72 5.55 0.10 -9.29
C ASP A 72 4.45 -0.25 -8.29
N ALA A 73 4.63 -1.33 -7.51
CA ALA A 73 3.75 -1.64 -6.39
C ALA A 73 3.74 -0.50 -5.35
N ASN A 74 4.90 0.11 -5.08
CA ASN A 74 5.02 1.25 -4.20
C ASN A 74 4.25 2.49 -4.70
N ARG A 75 4.27 2.73 -6.03
CA ARG A 75 3.52 3.78 -6.72
C ARG A 75 2.02 3.48 -6.72
N ALA A 76 1.62 2.22 -6.89
CA ALA A 76 0.23 1.79 -6.81
C ALA A 76 -0.35 2.10 -5.42
N LEU A 77 0.34 1.71 -4.35
CA LEU A 77 -0.06 2.04 -2.97
C LEU A 77 -0.14 3.56 -2.73
N TRP A 78 0.77 4.34 -3.33
CA TRP A 78 0.72 5.80 -3.24
C TRP A 78 -0.51 6.39 -3.93
N ARG A 79 -0.89 5.87 -5.11
CA ARG A 79 -2.08 6.34 -5.84
C ARG A 79 -3.36 6.00 -5.09
N ILE A 80 -3.46 4.79 -4.53
CA ILE A 80 -4.57 4.40 -3.65
C ILE A 80 -4.67 5.35 -2.46
N ALA A 81 -3.53 5.66 -1.81
CA ALA A 81 -3.50 6.59 -0.69
C ALA A 81 -4.01 7.99 -1.07
N LEU A 82 -3.60 8.54 -2.23
CA LEU A 82 -4.09 9.85 -2.67
C LEU A 82 -5.59 9.87 -2.90
N VAL A 83 -6.14 8.85 -3.56
CA VAL A 83 -7.59 8.75 -3.82
C VAL A 83 -8.36 8.68 -2.50
N ARG A 84 -7.88 7.89 -1.53
CA ARG A 84 -8.49 7.83 -0.20
C ARG A 84 -8.38 9.15 0.56
N MET A 85 -7.24 9.84 0.50
CA MET A 85 -7.10 11.16 1.11
C MET A 85 -8.09 12.18 0.54
N ALA A 86 -8.45 12.07 -0.74
CA ALA A 86 -9.43 12.96 -1.36
C ALA A 86 -10.88 12.58 -1.03
N HIS A 87 -11.20 11.28 -1.05
CA HIS A 87 -12.60 10.84 -1.11
C HIS A 87 -13.03 9.86 -0.01
N ASP A 88 -12.15 9.46 0.92
CA ASP A 88 -12.49 8.61 2.06
C ASP A 88 -12.50 9.41 3.36
N PRO A 89 -13.67 9.60 4.01
CA PRO A 89 -13.78 10.33 5.27
C PRO A 89 -12.90 9.78 6.39
N ALA A 90 -12.76 8.46 6.50
CA ALA A 90 -11.94 7.84 7.54
C ALA A 90 -10.45 8.16 7.34
N THR A 91 -9.95 8.07 6.11
CA THR A 91 -8.58 8.48 5.76
C THR A 91 -8.36 9.97 6.00
N ARG A 92 -9.34 10.84 5.68
CA ARG A 92 -9.24 12.29 5.95
C ARG A 92 -9.12 12.58 7.44
N ALA A 93 -9.95 11.95 8.28
CA ALA A 93 -9.87 12.09 9.73
C ALA A 93 -8.52 11.58 10.27
N TYR A 94 -8.00 10.48 9.73
CA TYR A 94 -6.67 9.99 10.07
C TYR A 94 -5.57 10.99 9.71
N VAL A 95 -5.60 11.55 8.50
CA VAL A 95 -4.63 12.56 8.03
C VAL A 95 -4.66 13.78 8.94
N GLU A 96 -5.84 14.29 9.26
CA GLU A 96 -5.99 15.44 10.15
C GLU A 96 -5.38 15.16 11.53
N ARG A 97 -5.73 14.02 12.13
CA ARG A 97 -5.17 13.62 13.43
C ARG A 97 -3.65 13.52 13.40
N ARG A 98 -3.07 12.83 12.41
CA ARG A 98 -1.60 12.71 12.30
C ARG A 98 -0.92 14.05 12.04
N THR A 99 -1.61 14.98 11.37
CA THR A 99 -1.10 16.34 11.14
C THR A 99 -1.05 17.13 12.45
N LYS A 100 -2.08 17.01 13.30
CA LYS A 100 -2.10 17.60 14.66
C LYS A 100 -1.01 17.03 15.56
N GLU A 101 -0.62 15.77 15.36
CA GLU A 101 0.53 15.13 16.02
C GLU A 101 1.90 15.59 15.46
N GLY A 102 1.95 16.57 14.56
CA GLY A 102 3.19 17.12 14.01
C GLY A 102 3.82 16.29 12.88
N LYS A 103 3.13 15.30 12.31
CA LYS A 103 3.67 14.55 11.16
C LYS A 103 3.55 15.34 9.86
N SER A 104 4.63 15.35 9.10
CA SER A 104 4.62 15.84 7.71
C SER A 104 3.72 14.97 6.82
N LYS A 105 3.17 15.57 5.76
CA LYS A 105 2.37 14.86 4.74
C LYS A 105 3.09 13.61 4.19
N ARG A 106 4.41 13.68 3.99
CA ARG A 106 5.22 12.54 3.53
C ARG A 106 5.22 11.38 4.54
N GLN A 107 5.33 11.67 5.84
CA GLN A 107 5.27 10.65 6.88
C GLN A 107 3.86 10.03 6.97
N ILE A 108 2.82 10.85 6.85
CA ILE A 108 1.41 10.37 6.86
C ILE A 108 1.17 9.41 5.69
N ILE A 109 1.59 9.79 4.47
CA ILE A 109 1.47 8.94 3.28
C ILE A 109 2.21 7.60 3.47
N ARG A 110 3.39 7.59 4.10
CA ARG A 110 4.09 6.33 4.42
C ARG A 110 3.26 5.44 5.35
N CYS A 111 2.65 6.03 6.39
CA CYS A 111 1.74 5.30 7.28
C CYS A 111 0.53 4.74 6.53
N LEU A 112 -0.09 5.52 5.65
CA LEU A 112 -1.22 5.07 4.83
C LEU A 112 -0.82 3.92 3.91
N LYS A 113 0.32 4.00 3.23
CA LYS A 113 0.80 2.91 2.37
C LYS A 113 1.03 1.62 3.13
N ARG A 114 1.56 1.69 4.37
CA ARG A 114 1.71 0.52 5.24
C ARG A 114 0.35 -0.05 5.66
N TYR A 115 -0.62 0.80 5.97
CA TYR A 115 -1.98 0.40 6.30
C TYR A 115 -2.66 -0.29 5.12
N ILE A 116 -2.61 0.31 3.92
CA ILE A 116 -3.17 -0.24 2.69
C ILE A 116 -2.51 -1.59 2.38
N ALA A 117 -1.17 -1.69 2.45
CA ALA A 117 -0.49 -2.97 2.24
C ALA A 117 -0.96 -4.06 3.22
N ARG A 118 -1.27 -3.70 4.47
CA ARG A 118 -1.82 -4.64 5.45
C ARG A 118 -3.26 -5.06 5.12
N GLU A 119 -4.10 -4.11 4.71
CA GLU A 119 -5.49 -4.36 4.31
C GLU A 119 -5.60 -5.22 3.06
N LEU A 120 -4.73 -4.99 2.07
CA LEU A 120 -4.75 -5.72 0.80
C LEU A 120 -4.12 -7.12 0.88
N HIS A 121 -3.29 -7.38 1.90
CA HIS A 121 -2.61 -8.67 2.07
C HIS A 121 -3.55 -9.89 2.05
N PRO A 122 -4.59 -9.97 2.89
CA PRO A 122 -5.48 -11.14 2.88
C PRO A 122 -6.15 -11.33 1.51
N ILE A 123 -6.60 -10.26 0.88
CA ILE A 123 -7.25 -10.30 -0.44
C ILE A 123 -6.27 -10.84 -1.49
N LEU A 124 -5.04 -10.33 -1.52
CA LEU A 124 -4.04 -10.74 -2.51
C LEU A 124 -3.56 -12.18 -2.34
N VAL A 125 -3.59 -12.72 -1.12
CA VAL A 125 -3.15 -14.11 -0.85
C VAL A 125 -4.28 -15.12 -1.05
N GLN A 126 -5.54 -14.71 -0.92
CA GLN A 126 -6.72 -15.55 -1.17
C GLN A 126 -7.02 -15.78 -2.65
N LEU A 127 -6.32 -15.09 -3.55
CA LEU A 127 -6.43 -15.29 -5.01
C LEU A 127 -5.59 -16.46 -5.54
N ALA A 128 -4.97 -17.24 -4.63
CA ALA A 128 -4.24 -18.48 -4.94
C ALA A 128 -5.19 -19.68 -5.02
#